data_AF-A0A836VTR4-F1
#
_entry.id   AF-A0A836VTR4-F1
#
_cell.length_a   1.000
_cell.length_b   1.000
_cell.length_c   1.000
_cell.angle_alpha   90.00
_cell.angle_beta   90.00
_cell.angle_gamma   90.00
#
_symmetry.space_group_name_H-M   'P 1'
#
loop_
_entity.id
_entity.type
_entity.pdbx_description
1 polymer ?
#
loop_
_entity_poly.entity_id
_entity_poly.type
_entity_poly.pdbx_seq_one_letter_code
_entity_poly.pdbx_strand_id
1 'polypeptide(L)' 'MSRNIQTGPRPSRPPDAEQRRIIETRLDQCMLVEAAAGTGKTTMMVARMVALLREGACSVDRLAAITFTRKAA' A
#
# COMPACT_ATOMS: atom_id res chain seq x y z
N MET A 1 32.65 -31.03 -1.31
CA MET A 1 31.28 -31.49 -1.62
C MET A 1 30.33 -30.32 -1.45
N SER A 2 30.16 -29.53 -2.52
CA SER A 2 29.41 -28.27 -2.51
C SER A 2 27.96 -28.54 -2.91
N ARG A 3 27.00 -28.19 -2.05
CA ARG A 3 25.57 -28.13 -2.43
C ARG A 3 25.24 -26.68 -2.77
N ASN A 4 25.17 -26.42 -4.08
CA ASN A 4 24.73 -25.17 -4.66
C ASN A 4 23.19 -25.10 -4.57
N ILE A 5 22.65 -24.24 -3.71
CA ILE A 5 21.20 -24.07 -3.55
C ILE A 5 20.73 -23.13 -4.66
N GLN A 6 20.04 -23.68 -5.64
CA GLN A 6 19.47 -22.97 -6.78
C GLN A 6 18.54 -21.84 -6.27
N THR A 7 18.94 -20.58 -6.47
CA THR A 7 18.07 -19.42 -6.28
C THR A 7 17.01 -19.40 -7.38
N GLY A 8 15.77 -19.75 -7.05
CA GLY A 8 14.62 -19.58 -7.96
C GLY A 8 14.45 -18.10 -8.37
N PRO A 9 13.76 -17.82 -9.49
CA PRO A 9 13.54 -16.45 -9.94
C PRO A 9 12.85 -15.65 -8.85
N ARG A 10 13.46 -14.52 -8.43
CA ARG A 10 12.81 -13.55 -7.55
C ARG A 10 11.51 -13.12 -8.24
N PRO A 11 10.35 -13.06 -7.55
CA PRO A 11 9.15 -12.54 -8.18
C PRO A 11 9.47 -11.15 -8.73
N SER A 12 9.27 -10.99 -10.05
CA SER A 12 9.46 -9.70 -10.69
C SER A 12 8.51 -8.71 -10.04
N ARG A 13 8.99 -7.47 -9.85
CA ARG A 13 8.19 -6.38 -9.28
C ARG A 13 6.87 -6.29 -10.07
N PRO A 14 5.70 -6.20 -9.40
CA PRO A 14 4.42 -6.09 -10.09
C PRO A 14 4.42 -4.93 -11.10
N PRO A 15 3.71 -5.05 -12.24
CA PRO A 15 3.63 -3.98 -13.24
C PRO A 15 3.11 -2.65 -12.69
N ASP A 16 2.26 -2.70 -11.66
CA ASP A 16 1.64 -1.54 -10.99
C ASP A 16 2.47 -0.98 -9.84
N ALA A 17 3.67 -1.50 -9.60
CA ALA A 17 4.40 -1.19 -8.37
C ALA A 17 4.90 0.26 -8.31
N GLU A 18 4.93 0.98 -9.44
CA GLU A 18 5.17 2.42 -9.44
C GLU A 18 3.96 3.19 -8.93
N GLN A 19 2.75 2.80 -9.33
CA GLN A 19 1.51 3.39 -8.82
C GLN A 19 1.36 3.14 -7.32
N ARG A 20 1.71 1.93 -6.84
CA ARG A 20 1.75 1.61 -5.41
C ARG A 20 2.68 2.53 -4.63
N ARG A 21 3.89 2.77 -5.17
CA ARG A 21 4.85 3.72 -4.59
C ARG A 21 4.30 5.13 -4.53
N ILE A 22 3.63 5.60 -5.58
CA ILE A 22 2.99 6.93 -5.60
C ILE A 22 1.93 7.05 -4.51
N ILE A 23 1.06 6.04 -4.36
CA ILE A 23 0.03 5.98 -3.30
C ILE A 23 0.66 6.05 -1.90
N GLU A 24 1.82 5.45 -1.68
CA GLU A 24 2.47 5.44 -0.36
C GLU A 24 3.31 6.69 -0.06
N THR A 25 3.79 7.40 -1.08
CA THR A 25 4.81 8.46 -0.89
C THR A 25 4.34 9.89 -1.18
N ARG A 26 3.38 10.08 -2.08
CA ARG A 26 2.84 11.43 -2.36
C ARG A 26 1.69 11.76 -1.41
N LEU A 27 2.05 12.14 -0.19
CA LEU A 27 1.13 12.28 0.94
C LEU A 27 0.38 13.62 0.97
N ASP A 28 0.86 14.61 0.22
CA ASP A 28 0.36 15.98 0.10
C ASP A 28 -0.71 16.14 -0.99
N GLN A 29 -1.20 15.04 -1.57
CA GLN A 29 -2.11 15.04 -2.71
C GLN A 29 -3.38 14.24 -2.44
N CYS A 30 -4.52 14.76 -2.91
CA CYS A 30 -5.73 13.97 -3.06
C CYS A 30 -5.62 13.07 -4.30
N MET A 31 -6.04 11.82 -4.17
CA MET A 31 -5.93 10.83 -5.23
C MET A 31 -7.24 10.04 -5.41
N LEU A 32 -7.61 9.81 -6.66
CA LEU A 32 -8.56 8.78 -7.06
C LEU A 32 -7.77 7.55 -7.51
N VAL A 33 -8.08 6.39 -6.95
CA VAL A 33 -7.39 5.13 -7.28
C VAL A 33 -8.40 4.15 -7.86
N GLU A 34 -8.22 3.81 -9.13
CA GLU A 34 -8.97 2.73 -9.78
C GLU A 34 -8.24 1.40 -9.58
N ALA A 35 -8.97 0.41 -9.06
CA ALA A 35 -8.38 -0.88 -8.74
C ALA A 35 -9.42 -1.98 -8.78
N ALA A 36 -9.13 -3.06 -9.52
CA ALA A 36 -9.99 -4.23 -9.63
C ALA A 36 -10.16 -4.97 -8.30
N ALA A 37 -11.14 -5.88 -8.22
CA ALA A 37 -11.29 -6.75 -7.05
C ALA A 37 -10.00 -7.56 -6.80
N GLY A 38 -9.65 -7.78 -5.53
CA GLY A 38 -8.47 -8.58 -5.17
C GLY A 38 -7.09 -7.93 -5.36
N THR A 39 -6.99 -6.69 -5.87
CA THR A 39 -5.68 -6.04 -6.12
C THR A 39 -5.03 -5.39 -4.88
N GLY A 40 -5.64 -5.54 -3.70
CA GLY A 40 -5.10 -5.03 -2.44
C GLY A 40 -5.46 -3.57 -2.13
N LYS A 41 -6.62 -3.07 -2.59
CA LYS A 41 -7.11 -1.70 -2.31
C LYS A 41 -7.03 -1.33 -0.83
N THR A 42 -7.59 -2.17 0.04
CA THR A 42 -7.55 -1.95 1.49
C THR A 42 -6.12 -1.95 2.03
N THR A 43 -5.27 -2.86 1.55
CA THR A 43 -3.86 -2.91 1.94
C THR A 43 -3.13 -1.62 1.59
N MET A 44 -3.34 -1.08 0.40
CA MET A 44 -2.74 0.20 -0.02
C MET A 44 -3.31 1.40 0.75
N MET A 45 -4.62 1.38 1.03
CA MET A 45 -5.25 2.41 1.88
C MET A 45 -4.61 2.44 3.28
N VAL A 46 -4.42 1.27 3.91
CA VAL A 46 -3.77 1.16 5.23
C VAL A 46 -2.30 1.55 5.15
N ALA A 47 -1.55 1.11 4.13
CA ALA A 47 -0.15 1.48 3.95
C ALA A 47 0.02 3.01 3.84
N ARG A 48 -0.85 3.69 3.09
CA ARG A 48 -0.87 5.16 2.99
C ARG A 48 -1.21 5.83 4.32
N MET A 49 -2.19 5.32 5.06
CA MET A 49 -2.52 5.84 6.41
C MET A 49 -1.33 5.74 7.36
N VAL A 50 -0.64 4.60 7.38
CA VAL A 50 0.58 4.41 8.18
C VAL A 50 1.69 5.37 7.73
N ALA A 51 1.85 5.60 6.42
CA ALA A 51 2.81 6.56 5.91
C ALA A 51 2.50 8.00 6.34
N LEU A 52 1.23 8.44 6.28
CA LEU A 52 0.80 9.75 6.78
C LEU A 52 1.19 9.97 8.24
N LEU A 53 0.98 8.96 9.08
CA LEU A 53 1.33 9.01 10.50
C LEU A 53 2.85 8.99 10.70
N ARG A 54 3.57 8.12 9.99
CA ARG A 54 5.03 7.96 10.11
C ARG A 54 5.79 9.22 9.70
N GLU A 55 5.37 9.87 8.60
CA GLU A 55 6.00 11.12 8.12
C GLU A 55 5.55 12.35 8.93
N GLY A 56 4.67 12.20 9.92
CA GLY A 56 4.15 13.31 10.72
C GLY A 56 3.22 14.26 9.94
N ALA A 57 2.77 13.86 8.74
CA ALA A 57 1.88 14.64 7.89
C ALA A 57 0.44 14.72 8.45
N CYS A 58 0.06 13.76 9.31
CA CYS A 58 -1.23 13.75 10.00
C CYS A 58 -1.08 13.08 11.38
N SER A 59 -1.89 13.49 12.35
CA SER A 59 -2.03 12.80 13.64
C SER A 59 -3.25 11.86 13.60
N VAL A 60 -3.27 10.85 14.48
CA VAL A 60 -4.34 9.83 14.49
C VAL A 60 -5.72 10.46 14.72
N ASP A 61 -5.82 11.46 15.58
CA ASP A 61 -7.06 12.21 15.86
C ASP A 61 -7.56 13.06 14.68
N ARG A 62 -6.72 13.25 13.65
CA ARG A 62 -7.04 14.01 12.43
C ARG A 62 -7.16 13.13 11.20
N LEU A 63 -7.12 11.80 11.35
CA LEU A 63 -7.23 10.84 10.27
C LEU A 63 -8.56 10.09 10.34
N ALA A 64 -9.32 10.13 9.23
CA ALA A 64 -10.56 9.36 9.09
C ALA A 64 -10.45 8.39 7.91
N ALA A 65 -10.90 7.16 8.14
CA ALA A 65 -11.06 6.11 7.14
C ALA A 65 -12.53 5.72 7.05
N ILE A 66 -13.13 5.76 5.86
CA ILE A 66 -14.53 5.39 5.66
C ILE A 66 -14.59 4.12 4.81
N THR A 67 -15.28 3.10 5.30
CA THR A 67 -15.47 1.82 4.61
C THR A 67 -16.95 1.50 4.48
N PHE A 68 -17.31 0.65 3.52
CA PHE A 68 -18.71 0.34 3.23
C PHE A 68 -19.37 -0.55 4.31
N THR A 69 -18.58 -1.35 5.03
CA THR A 69 -19.12 -2.30 6.02
C THR A 69 -18.37 -2.19 7.34
N ARG A 70 -19.09 -2.41 8.44
CA ARG A 70 -18.49 -2.47 9.78
C ARG A 70 -17.41 -3.55 9.94
N LYS A 71 -17.42 -4.62 9.14
CA LYS A 71 -16.38 -5.67 9.22
C LYS A 71 -15.05 -5.25 8.59
N ALA A 72 -15.06 -4.19 7.78
CA ALA A 72 -13.87 -3.64 7.13
C ALA A 72 -13.30 -2.43 7.89
N ALA A 73 -14.03 -1.91 8.87
CA ALA A 73 -13.60 -0.89 9.82
C ALA A 73 -13.10 -1.56 11.11
#